data_AF-A0A6P4XW56-F1
#
_entry.id   AF-A0A6P4XW56-F1
#
_cell.length_a   1.000
_cell.length_b   1.000
_cell.length_c   1.000
_cell.angle_alpha   90.00
_cell.angle_beta   90.00
_cell.angle_gamma   90.00
#
_symmetry.space_group_name_H-M   'P 1'
#
loop_
_entity.id
_entity.type
_entity.pdbx_description
1 polymer ?
#
loop_
_entity_poly.entity_id
_entity_poly.type
_entity_poly.pdbx_seq_one_letter_code
_entity_poly.pdbx_strand_id
1 'polypeptide(L)' 'MWYEILPGFGIIVVCLCVPGFVTPRIQKFQNNGKLKRVAKDWNEWWMMSRDYRLTGSHYIGRGLEAIPDKPTKK' A
#
# COMPACT_ATOMS: atom_id res chain seq x y z
N MET A 1 -9.62 -2.79 -44.38
CA MET A 1 -8.35 -2.03 -44.32
C MET A 1 -7.65 -2.28 -42.98
N TRP A 2 -6.32 -2.23 -42.92
CA TRP A 2 -5.56 -2.70 -41.76
C TRP A 2 -5.89 -2.00 -40.42
N TYR A 3 -6.48 -0.81 -40.45
CA TYR A 3 -6.90 -0.04 -39.27
C TYR A 3 -8.20 -0.52 -38.61
N GLU A 4 -8.95 -1.42 -39.23
CA GLU A 4 -10.20 -1.96 -38.64
C GLU A 4 -9.95 -2.76 -37.35
N ILE A 5 -8.70 -3.17 -37.08
CA ILE A 5 -8.30 -3.81 -35.82
C ILE A 5 -8.12 -2.81 -34.67
N LEU A 6 -7.86 -1.53 -34.97
CA LEU A 6 -7.53 -0.52 -33.96
C LEU A 6 -8.64 -0.28 -32.94
N PRO A 7 -9.95 -0.25 -33.30
CA PRO A 7 -11.01 -0.13 -32.32
C PRO A 7 -11.07 -1.31 -31.34
N GLY A 8 -10.95 -2.54 -31.85
CA GLY A 8 -10.95 -3.75 -31.01
C GLY A 8 -9.73 -3.80 -30.08
N PHE A 9 -8.56 -3.47 -30.61
CA PHE A 9 -7.33 -3.35 -29.83
C PHE A 9 -7.43 -2.24 -28.76
N GLY A 10 -8.00 -1.08 -29.11
CA GLY A 10 -8.20 0.03 -28.19
C GLY A 10 -9.05 -0.35 -26.96
N ILE A 11 -10.13 -1.10 -27.17
CA ILE A 11 -10.98 -1.60 -26.07
C ILE A 11 -10.17 -2.50 -25.13
N ILE A 12 -9.39 -3.43 -25.68
CA ILE A 12 -8.56 -4.35 -24.89
C ILE A 12 -7.55 -3.56 -24.05
N VAL A 13 -6.85 -2.59 -24.66
CA VAL A 13 -5.87 -1.75 -23.97
C VAL A 13 -6.53 -0.99 -22.83
N VAL A 14 -7.67 -0.33 -23.06
CA VAL A 14 -8.38 0.42 -22.01
C VAL A 14 -8.78 -0.51 -20.86
N CYS A 15 -9.39 -1.65 -21.16
CA CYS A 15 -9.80 -2.62 -20.16
C CYS A 15 -8.62 -3.17 -19.32
N LEU A 16 -7.44 -3.33 -19.91
CA LEU A 16 -6.23 -3.74 -19.19
C LEU A 16 -5.58 -2.61 -18.39
N CYS A 17 -5.65 -1.38 -18.88
CA CYS A 17 -5.09 -0.22 -18.18
C CYS A 17 -5.91 0.15 -16.93
N VAL A 18 -7.24 0.02 -16.99
CA VAL A 18 -8.14 0.43 -15.89
C VAL A 18 -7.76 -0.21 -14.54
N PRO A 19 -7.58 -1.54 -14.42
CA PRO A 19 -7.16 -2.16 -13.15
C PRO A 19 -5.82 -1.62 -12.64
N GLY A 20 -4.87 -1.33 -13.53
CA GLY A 20 -3.57 -0.77 -13.19
C GLY A 20 -3.64 0.63 -12.58
N PHE A 21 -4.61 1.43 -13.01
CA PHE A 21 -4.85 2.76 -12.45
C PHE A 21 -5.74 2.76 -11.21
N VAL A 22 -6.73 1.87 -11.16
CA VAL A 22 -7.70 1.81 -10.07
C VAL A 22 -7.08 1.19 -8.82
N THR A 23 -6.34 0.08 -8.96
CA THR A 23 -5.81 -0.68 -7.82
C THR A 23 -4.89 0.15 -6.90
N PRO A 24 -3.90 0.91 -7.41
CA PRO A 24 -3.02 1.71 -6.56
C PRO A 24 -3.76 2.81 -5.81
N ARG A 25 -4.82 3.38 -6.43
CA ARG A 25 -5.65 4.41 -5.80
C ARG A 25 -6.47 3.84 -4.65
N ILE A 26 -7.10 2.68 -4.86
CA ILE A 26 -7.84 1.97 -3.81
C ILE A 26 -6.91 1.58 -2.66
N GLN A 27 -5.73 1.01 -2.97
CA GLN A 27 -4.75 0.63 -1.96
C GLN A 27 -4.27 1.84 -1.16
N LYS A 28 -4.02 2.98 -1.82
CA LYS A 28 -3.63 4.22 -1.15
C LYS A 28 -4.74 4.72 -0.21
N PHE A 29 -5.99 4.61 -0.63
CA PHE A 29 -7.15 4.98 0.19
C PHE A 29 -7.26 4.09 1.44
N GLN A 30 -7.15 2.77 1.29
CA GLN A 30 -7.25 1.82 2.41
C GLN A 30 -6.06 1.90 3.38
N ASN A 31 -4.87 2.25 2.89
CA ASN A 31 -3.62 2.21 3.65
C ASN A 31 -3.21 3.59 4.19
N ASN A 32 -4.18 4.41 4.58
CA ASN A 32 -3.96 5.74 5.16
C ASN A 32 -3.09 6.67 4.28
N GLY A 33 -3.37 6.70 2.98
CA GLY A 33 -2.65 7.56 2.02
C GLY A 33 -1.27 7.03 1.60
N LYS A 34 -0.86 5.85 2.08
CA LYS A 34 0.45 5.24 1.78
C LYS A 34 0.32 4.10 0.76
N LEU A 35 1.44 3.74 0.13
CA LEU A 35 1.49 2.54 -0.70
C LEU A 35 1.30 1.28 0.15
N LYS A 36 0.74 0.23 -0.46
CA LYS A 36 0.63 -1.08 0.20
C LYS A 36 2.01 -1.62 0.52
N ARG A 37 2.22 -2.03 1.78
CA ARG A 37 3.47 -2.68 2.19
C ARG A 37 3.50 -4.09 1.63
N VAL A 38 4.61 -4.46 1.01
CA VAL A 38 4.86 -5.81 0.50
C VAL A 38 5.82 -6.47 1.46
N ALA A 39 5.41 -7.57 2.10
CA ALA A 39 6.28 -8.39 2.91
C ALA A 39 6.76 -9.56 2.04
N LYS A 40 7.93 -9.41 1.44
CA LYS A 40 8.61 -10.45 0.65
C LYS A 40 9.35 -11.41 1.56
N ASP A 41 9.93 -10.89 2.64
CA ASP A 41 10.73 -11.66 3.59
C ASP A 41 10.03 -11.83 4.94
N TRP A 42 10.45 -12.86 5.69
CA TRP A 42 9.96 -13.13 7.04
C TRP A 42 10.18 -11.94 7.99
N ASN A 43 11.32 -11.28 7.86
CA ASN A 43 11.66 -10.10 8.67
C ASN A 43 10.67 -8.96 8.40
N GLU A 44 10.28 -8.73 7.15
CA GLU A 44 9.31 -7.69 6.79
C GLU A 44 7.93 -8.00 7.35
N TRP A 45 7.51 -9.27 7.31
CA TRP A 45 6.25 -9.71 7.90
C TRP A 45 6.24 -9.58 9.42
N TRP A 46 7.35 -9.91 10.08
CA TRP A 46 7.49 -9.78 11.53
C TRP A 46 7.44 -8.31 11.96
N MET A 47 8.11 -7.42 11.23
CA MET A 47 8.04 -5.98 11.48
C MET A 47 6.63 -5.43 11.24
N MET A 48 5.95 -5.88 10.18
CA MET A 48 4.54 -5.52 9.94
C MET A 48 3.68 -5.91 11.15
N SER A 49 3.77 -7.17 11.59
CA SER A 49 3.02 -7.68 12.74
C SER A 49 3.33 -6.92 14.03
N ARG A 50 4.59 -6.50 14.24
CA ARG A 50 4.99 -5.63 15.34
C ARG A 50 4.26 -4.28 15.28
N ASP A 51 4.23 -3.63 14.13
CA ASP A 51 3.57 -2.33 13.95
C ASP A 51 2.08 -2.45 14.29
N TYR A 52 1.41 -3.51 13.84
CA TYR A 52 0.00 -3.78 14.20
C TYR A 52 -0.22 -3.96 15.70
N ARG A 53 0.70 -4.63 16.41
CA ARG A 53 0.60 -4.79 17.88
C ARG A 53 0.76 -3.46 18.63
N LEU A 54 1.51 -2.51 18.08
CA LEU A 54 1.77 -1.22 18.71
C LEU A 54 0.64 -0.20 18.48
N THR A 55 0.02 -0.21 17.31
CA THR A 55 -0.95 0.83 16.90
C THR A 55 -2.33 0.30 16.53
N GLY A 56 -2.51 -1.02 16.44
CA GLY A 56 -3.72 -1.65 15.91
C GLY A 56 -3.85 -1.58 14.39
N SER A 57 -2.91 -0.92 13.68
CA SER A 57 -2.92 -0.82 12.22
C SER A 57 -1.51 -0.67 11.65
N HIS A 58 -1.18 -1.53 10.69
CA HIS A 58 0.12 -1.58 10.01
C HIS A 58 0.53 -0.26 9.32
N TYR A 59 -0.42 0.64 9.06
CA TYR A 59 -0.18 1.87 8.28
C TYR A 59 -0.13 3.14 9.13
N ILE A 60 -0.49 3.02 10.41
CA ILE A 60 -0.33 4.08 11.41
C ILE A 60 1.03 3.88 12.05
N GLY A 61 1.99 4.74 11.69
CA GLY A 61 3.32 4.72 12.29
C GLY A 61 3.34 5.52 13.58
N ARG A 62 4.15 5.09 14.56
CA ARG A 62 4.54 5.93 15.70
C ARG A 62 5.93 6.48 15.44
N GLY A 63 6.08 7.80 15.50
CA GLY A 63 7.36 8.47 15.48
C GLY A 63 7.94 8.65 16.89
N LEU A 64 8.79 9.65 17.02
CA LEU A 64 9.49 9.96 18.28
C LEU A 64 8.55 10.54 19.34
N GLU A 65 7.40 11.06 18.94
CA GLU A 65 6.37 11.59 19.84
C GLU A 65 5.79 10.54 20.81
N ALA A 66 5.95 9.25 20.48
CA ALA A 66 5.52 8.16 21.35
C ALA A 66 6.52 7.81 22.46
N ILE A 67 7.73 8.37 22.42
CA ILE A 67 8.80 8.10 23.37
C ILE A 67 8.85 9.24 24.39
N PRO A 68 8.90 8.95 25.71
CA PRO A 68 9.03 10.00 26.70
C PRO A 68 10.43 10.63 26.65
N ASP A 69 10.51 11.97 26.71
CA ASP A 69 11.78 12.72 26.68
C ASP A 69 12.70 12.40 27.87
N LYS A 70 12.10 12.00 28.99
CA LYS A 70 12.82 11.56 30.18
C LYS A 70 12.67 10.06 30.32
N PRO A 71 13.73 9.33 30.72
CA PRO A 71 13.61 7.93 31.00
C PRO A 71 12.60 7.74 32.12
N THR A 72 11.51 7.03 31.83
CA THR A 72 10.58 6.58 32.86
C THR A 72 11.36 5.65 33.80
N LYS A 73 11.55 6.06 35.07
CA LYS A 73 12.07 5.17 36.10
C LYS A 73 11.12 3.96 36.18
N LYS A 74 11.67 2.78 35.91
CA LYS A 74 10.98 1.50 36.13
C LYS A 74 10.76 1.27 37.62
#